data_AF-A0A1F9XQ60-F1
#
_entry.id   AF-A0A1F9XQ60-F1
#
_cell.length_a   1.000
_cell.length_b   1.000
_cell.length_c   1.000
_cell.angle_alpha   90.00
_cell.angle_beta   90.00
_cell.angle_gamma   90.00
#
_symmetry.space_group_name_H-M   'P 1'
#
loop_
_entity.id
_entity.type
_entity.pdbx_description
1 polymer ?
#
loop_
_entity_poly.entity_id
_entity_poly.type
_entity_poly.pdbx_seq_one_letter_code
_entity_poly.pdbx_strand_id
1 'polypeptide(L)'
;MTKDNETPVLHVNQSGHAPRAVVFVEKNQRPLTPAEAKRARFIKNLKNNYARLNEALAFFEYFAAICELSLERRETIRKANKDAIEELSKKLEEKLAEYDKRLKEGA
;
A
#
# COMPACT_ATOMS: atom_id res chain seq x y z
N MET A 1 5.90 -16.60 11.16
CA MET A 1 5.37 -17.40 10.04
C MET A 1 4.71 -18.65 10.57
N THR A 2 3.42 -18.58 10.87
CA THR A 2 2.63 -19.77 11.22
C THR A 2 2.47 -20.62 9.97
N LYS A 3 3.06 -21.81 9.97
CA LYS A 3 2.91 -22.79 8.89
C LYS A 3 1.42 -22.96 8.62
N ASP A 4 1.01 -22.53 7.44
CA ASP A 4 -0.34 -22.67 6.94
C ASP A 4 -0.52 -24.14 6.58
N ASN A 5 -0.67 -24.99 7.60
CA ASN A 5 -0.88 -26.42 7.41
C ASN A 5 -2.20 -26.57 6.65
N GLU A 6 -2.11 -26.93 5.38
CA GLU A 6 -3.24 -27.36 4.57
C GLU A 6 -3.97 -28.45 5.35
N THR A 7 -5.28 -28.30 5.54
CA THR A 7 -6.11 -29.31 6.20
C THR A 7 -5.90 -30.64 5.48
N PRO A 8 -5.30 -31.65 6.12
CA PRO A 8 -4.97 -32.90 5.46
C PRO A 8 -6.25 -33.59 4.99
N VAL A 9 -6.29 -33.93 3.70
CA VAL A 9 -7.39 -34.65 3.06
C VAL A 9 -6.90 -36.05 2.66
N LEU A 10 -7.58 -37.07 3.15
CA LEU A 10 -7.36 -38.46 2.72
C LEU A 10 -8.43 -38.84 1.69
N HIS A 11 -8.00 -39.24 0.51
CA HIS A 11 -8.87 -39.82 -0.50
C HIS A 11 -9.00 -41.33 -0.27
N VAL A 12 -10.21 -41.81 0.00
CA VAL A 12 -10.49 -43.25 0.18
C VAL A 12 -11.23 -43.74 -1.05
N ASN A 13 -10.58 -44.61 -1.83
CA ASN A 13 -11.17 -45.33 -2.95
C ASN A 13 -11.34 -46.80 -2.56
N GLN A 14 -12.54 -47.20 -2.16
CA GLN A 14 -12.90 -48.60 -1.96
C GLN A 14 -13.62 -49.13 -3.20
N SER A 15 -13.19 -50.28 -3.72
CA SER A 15 -13.81 -50.95 -4.88
C SER A 15 -15.28 -51.25 -4.61
N GLY A 16 -16.18 -50.78 -5.49
CA GLY A 16 -17.64 -50.93 -5.34
C GLY A 16 -18.34 -49.80 -4.57
N HIS A 17 -17.59 -48.81 -4.06
CA HIS A 17 -18.15 -47.63 -3.38
C HIS A 17 -17.72 -46.33 -4.06
N ALA A 18 -18.56 -45.30 -3.92
CA ALA A 18 -18.22 -43.96 -4.43
C ALA A 18 -17.00 -43.39 -3.67
N PRO A 19 -16.06 -42.74 -4.38
CA PRO A 19 -14.88 -42.13 -3.77
C PRO A 19 -15.29 -41.12 -2.70
N ARG A 20 -14.68 -41.19 -1.52
CA ARG A 20 -14.94 -40.27 -0.39
C ARG A 20 -13.65 -39.59 0.06
N ALA A 21 -13.74 -38.27 0.28
CA ALA A 21 -12.66 -37.47 0.83
C ALA A 21 -12.91 -37.23 2.33
N VAL A 22 -11.92 -37.57 3.15
CA VAL A 22 -11.98 -37.44 4.61
C VAL A 22 -11.03 -36.34 5.05
N VAL A 23 -11.53 -35.38 5.84
CA VAL A 23 -10.77 -34.18 6.24
C VAL A 23 -10.40 -34.29 7.72
N PHE A 24 -9.14 -34.02 8.05
CA PHE A 24 -8.65 -34.10 9.42
C PHE A 24 -8.21 -32.72 9.93
N VAL A 25 -8.34 -32.48 11.23
CA VAL A 25 -7.81 -31.27 11.88
C VAL A 25 -6.29 -31.39 12.06
N GLU A 26 -5.80 -32.57 12.46
CA GLU A 26 -4.38 -32.93 12.62
C GLU A 26 -4.18 -34.43 12.31
N LYS A 27 -2.95 -34.86 11.99
CA LYS A 27 -2.60 -36.29 11.88
C LYS A 27 -2.88 -36.94 13.24
N ASN A 28 -3.87 -37.85 13.31
CA ASN A 28 -4.30 -38.64 14.49
C ASN A 28 -5.56 -38.17 15.22
N GLN A 29 -6.30 -37.17 14.72
CA GLN A 29 -7.62 -36.83 15.27
C GLN A 29 -8.77 -37.51 14.51
N ARG A 30 -9.96 -37.56 15.13
CA ARG A 30 -11.18 -38.04 14.48
C ARG A 30 -11.42 -37.22 13.19
N PRO A 31 -11.79 -37.87 12.07
CA PRO A 31 -12.12 -37.14 10.85
C PRO A 31 -13.34 -36.25 11.04
N LEU A 32 -13.26 -35.05 10.47
CA LEU A 32 -14.35 -34.08 10.47
C LEU A 32 -15.50 -34.59 9.60
N THR A 33 -16.71 -34.30 10.05
CA THR A 33 -17.89 -34.39 9.18
C THR A 33 -17.78 -33.38 8.04
N PRO A 34 -18.47 -33.60 6.91
CA PRO A 34 -18.48 -32.63 5.80
C PRO A 34 -18.90 -31.21 6.21
N ALA A 35 -19.86 -31.09 7.13
CA ALA A 35 -20.34 -29.81 7.65
C ALA A 35 -19.26 -29.08 8.46
N GLU A 36 -18.54 -29.80 9.33
CA GLU A 36 -17.44 -29.24 10.13
C GLU A 36 -16.27 -28.83 9.24
N ALA A 37 -15.93 -29.64 8.24
CA ALA A 37 -14.88 -29.32 7.27
C ALA A 37 -15.23 -28.07 6.45
N LYS A 38 -16.49 -27.92 6.02
CA LYS A 38 -16.97 -26.71 5.31
C LYS A 38 -16.87 -25.48 6.21
N ARG A 39 -17.31 -25.60 7.47
CA ARG A 39 -17.21 -24.51 8.47
C ARG A 39 -15.76 -24.12 8.75
N ALA A 40 -14.86 -25.09 8.91
CA ALA A 40 -13.45 -24.83 9.15
C ALA A 40 -12.79 -24.08 7.99
N ARG A 41 -13.04 -24.51 6.75
CA ARG A 41 -12.57 -23.80 5.54
C ARG A 41 -13.13 -22.38 5.46
N PHE A 42 -14.42 -22.22 5.73
CA PHE A 42 -15.07 -20.91 5.72
C PHE A 42 -14.44 -19.95 6.74
N ILE A 43 -14.25 -20.39 7.99
CA ILE A 43 -13.60 -19.59 9.03
C ILE A 43 -12.16 -19.26 8.66
N LYS A 44 -11.40 -20.22 8.11
CA LYS A 44 -10.03 -19.98 7.65
C LYS A 44 -9.99 -18.92 6.56
N ASN A 45 -10.86 -19.02 5.55
CA ASN A 45 -10.95 -18.05 4.47
C ASN A 45 -11.32 -16.65 4.99
N LEU A 46 -12.28 -16.56 5.94
CA LEU A 46 -12.63 -15.28 6.57
C LEU A 46 -11.44 -14.66 7.31
N LYS A 47 -10.70 -15.45 8.11
CA LYS A 47 -9.51 -14.97 8.81
C LYS A 47 -8.44 -14.47 7.85
N ASN A 48 -8.18 -15.20 6.77
CA ASN A 48 -7.21 -14.81 5.76
C ASN A 48 -7.65 -13.53 5.02
N ASN A 49 -8.94 -13.40 4.69
CA ASN A 49 -9.46 -12.20 4.06
C ASN A 49 -9.37 -10.98 5.00
N TYR A 50 -9.66 -11.17 6.28
CA TYR A 50 -9.54 -10.12 7.28
C TYR A 50 -8.09 -9.67 7.47
N ALA A 51 -7.14 -10.61 7.52
CA ALA A 51 -5.71 -10.29 7.58
C ALA A 51 -5.26 -9.48 6.36
N ARG A 52 -5.64 -9.90 5.15
CA ARG A 52 -5.35 -9.17 3.90
C ARG A 52 -5.97 -7.77 3.88
N LEU A 53 -7.19 -7.62 4.39
CA LEU A 53 -7.85 -6.33 4.47
C LEU A 53 -7.11 -5.39 5.42
N ASN A 54 -6.69 -5.88 6.59
CA ASN A 54 -5.91 -5.10 7.54
C ASN A 54 -4.55 -4.68 6.98
N GLU A 55 -3.85 -5.59 6.28
CA GLU A 55 -2.60 -5.26 5.58
C GLU A 55 -2.82 -4.18 4.51
N ALA A 56 -3.90 -4.27 3.73
CA ALA A 56 -4.25 -3.27 2.72
C ALA A 56 -4.56 -1.91 3.35
N LEU A 57 -5.31 -1.87 4.47
CA LEU A 57 -5.61 -0.64 5.20
C LEU A 57 -4.34 0.02 5.74
N ALA A 58 -3.45 -0.75 6.38
CA ALA A 58 -2.17 -0.23 6.86
C ALA A 58 -1.30 0.32 5.72
N PHE A 59 -1.33 -0.32 4.55
CA PHE A 59 -0.65 0.20 3.36
C PHE A 59 -1.26 1.52 2.87
N PHE A 60 -2.59 1.66 2.86
CA PHE A 60 -3.25 2.92 2.50
C PHE A 60 -2.92 4.04 3.47
N GLU A 61 -2.89 3.78 4.79
CA GLU A 61 -2.49 4.77 5.80
C GLU A 61 -1.04 5.24 5.58
N TYR A 62 -0.12 4.30 5.35
CA TYR A 62 1.27 4.64 5.04
C TYR A 62 1.40 5.46 3.73
N PHE A 63 0.66 5.08 2.70
CA PHE A 63 0.65 5.80 1.43
C PHE A 63 0.08 7.23 1.59
N ALA A 64 -0.99 7.40 2.37
CA ALA A 64 -1.57 8.71 2.66
C ALA A 64 -0.54 9.65 3.32
N ALA A 65 0.23 9.15 4.30
CA ALA A 65 1.29 9.92 4.94
C ALA A 65 2.39 10.37 3.95
N ILE A 66 2.77 9.52 2.99
CA ILE A 66 3.72 9.88 1.92
C ILE A 66 3.12 10.97 1.01
N CYS A 67 1.84 10.85 0.66
CA CYS A 67 1.16 11.85 -0.16
C CYS A 67 1.09 13.22 0.53
N GLU A 68 0.76 13.26 1.82
CA GLU A 68 0.76 14.49 2.61
C GLU A 68 2.15 15.14 2.64
N LEU A 69 3.20 14.36 2.93
CA LEU A 69 4.58 14.85 2.90
C LEU A 69 4.97 15.41 1.52
N SER A 70 4.50 14.77 0.44
CA SER A 70 4.74 15.22 -0.93
C SER A 70 4.04 16.55 -1.25
N LEU A 71 2.80 16.72 -0.77
CA LEU A 71 2.06 17.97 -0.93
C LEU A 71 2.74 19.14 -0.22
N GLU A 72 3.18 18.94 1.03
CA GLU A 72 3.91 19.95 1.80
C GLU A 72 5.23 20.36 1.11
N ARG A 73 5.99 19.38 0.61
CA ARG A 73 7.22 19.63 -0.16
C ARG A 73 6.94 20.44 -1.42
N ARG A 74 5.85 20.14 -2.14
CA ARG A 74 5.46 20.89 -3.34
C ARG A 74 5.15 22.35 -3.04
N GLU A 75 4.49 22.62 -1.91
CA GLU A 75 4.20 23.99 -1.48
C GLU A 75 5.48 24.76 -1.12
N THR A 76 6.43 24.10 -0.45
CA THR A 76 7.73 24.70 -0.11
C THR A 76 8.53 25.03 -1.36
N ILE A 77 8.61 24.11 -2.34
CA ILE A 77 9.27 24.37 -3.63
C ILE A 77 8.61 25.53 -4.37
N ARG A 78 7.27 25.59 -4.38
CA ARG A 78 6.53 26.69 -5.02
C ARG A 78 6.86 28.03 -4.36
N LYS A 79 6.96 28.07 -3.03
CA LYS A 79 7.33 29.28 -2.29
C LYS A 79 8.77 29.70 -2.63
N ALA A 80 9.73 28.77 -2.53
CA ALA A 80 11.13 29.04 -2.88
C ALA A 80 11.28 29.56 -4.32
N ASN A 81 10.53 28.99 -5.27
CA ASN A 81 10.52 29.47 -6.65
C ASN A 81 9.96 30.90 -6.79
N LYS A 82 8.90 31.24 -6.05
CA LYS A 82 8.35 32.60 -6.06
C LYS A 82 9.36 33.60 -5.49
N ASP A 83 9.97 33.28 -4.37
CA ASP A 83 10.96 34.13 -3.71
C ASP A 83 12.18 34.36 -4.63
N ALA A 84 12.64 33.31 -5.30
CA ALA A 84 13.74 33.40 -6.28
C ALA A 84 13.37 34.26 -7.50
N ILE A 85 12.15 34.14 -8.03
CA ILE A 85 11.67 34.98 -9.14
C ILE A 85 11.62 36.45 -8.71
N GLU A 86 11.09 36.74 -7.51
CA GLU A 86 11.01 38.12 -7.01
C GLU A 86 12.41 38.74 -6.84
N GLU A 87 13.37 37.99 -6.31
CA GLU A 87 14.75 38.44 -6.17
C GLU A 87 15.40 38.74 -7.54
N LEU A 88 15.20 37.85 -8.52
CA LEU A 88 15.72 38.03 -9.88
C LEU A 88 15.06 39.23 -10.57
N SER A 89 13.75 39.43 -10.38
CA SER A 89 13.03 40.59 -10.90
C SER A 89 13.57 41.90 -10.32
N LYS A 90 13.81 41.98 -9.00
CA LYS A 90 14.43 43.16 -8.37
C LYS A 90 15.82 43.43 -8.94
N LYS A 91 16.67 42.40 -9.03
CA LYS A 91 18.01 42.52 -9.63
C LYS A 91 17.96 43.00 -11.08
N LEU A 92 16.98 42.55 -11.84
CA LEU A 92 16.78 43.00 -13.22
C LEU A 92 16.40 44.48 -13.27
N GLU A 93 15.43 44.92 -12.45
CA GLU A 93 15.02 46.32 -12.37
C GLU A 93 16.17 47.24 -11.96
N GLU A 94 16.96 46.84 -10.95
CA GLU A 94 18.17 47.56 -10.53
C GLU A 94 19.17 47.68 -11.67
N LYS A 95 19.39 46.60 -12.43
CA LYS A 95 20.30 46.59 -13.58
C LYS A 95 19.80 47.48 -14.72
N LEU A 96 18.50 47.49 -15.00
CA LEU A 96 17.91 48.38 -16.00
C LEU A 96 18.04 49.85 -15.58
N ALA A 97 17.77 50.16 -14.32
CA ALA A 97 17.92 51.51 -13.79
C ALA A 97 19.38 52.00 -13.84
N GLU A 98 20.34 51.12 -13.51
CA GLU A 98 21.78 51.40 -13.63
C GLU A 98 22.16 51.70 -15.09
N TYR A 99 21.64 50.91 -16.04
CA TYR A 99 21.87 51.12 -17.46
C TYR A 99 21.30 52.44 -17.97
N ASP A 100 20.04 52.76 -17.62
CA ASP A 100 19.39 54.02 -17.97
C ASP A 100 20.11 55.24 -17.39
N LYS A 101 20.65 55.12 -16.18
CA LYS A 101 21.46 56.17 -15.56
C LYS A 101 22.75 56.40 -16.35
N ARG A 102 23.46 55.34 -16.72
CA ARG A 102 24.69 55.44 -17.55
C ARG A 102 24.41 56.05 -18.93
N LEU A 103 23.26 55.74 -19.53
CA LEU A 103 22.84 56.38 -20.80
C LEU A 103 22.60 57.88 -20.65
N LYS A 104 22.06 58.33 -19.52
CA LYS A 104 21.81 59.76 -19.26
C LYS A 104 23.06 60.54 -18.84
N GLU A 105 24.02 59.88 -18.19
CA GLU A 105 25.30 60.47 -17.75
C GLU A 105 26.41 60.37 -18.81
N GLY A 106 26.17 59.64 -19.90
CA GLY A 106 27.12 59.33 -20.98
C GLY A 106 26.69 59.79 -22.37
N ALA A 107 26.10 61.00 -22.46
CA ALA A 107 25.96 61.80 -23.68
C ALA A 107 26.32 63.26 -23.39
#